data_AF-A0A434ZRK9-F1
#
_entry.id   AF-A0A434ZRK9-F1
#
_cell.length_a   1.000
_cell.length_b   1.000
_cell.length_c   1.000
_cell.angle_alpha   90.00
_cell.angle_beta   90.00
_cell.angle_gamma   90.00
#
_symmetry.space_group_name_H-M   'P 1'
#
loop_
_entity.id
_entity.type
_entity.pdbx_description
1 polymer ?
#
loop_
_entity_poly.entity_id
_entity_poly.type
_entity_poly.pdbx_seq_one_letter_code
_entity_poly.pdbx_strand_id
1 'polypeptide(L)'
;MNATKEFFENWLQENVGTLAGEEEVSFAVLAQQFGQDAEAAGYGREVREEELGNIEDAIQQALKNAGTGVHGGIDGEASDVAAVMDALEVEDAKSGP
;
A
#
# COMPACT_ATOMS: atom_id res chain seq x y z
N MET A 1 -11.98 -8.34 0.44
CA MET A 1 -11.22 -7.10 0.71
C MET A 1 -11.32 -6.83 2.19
N ASN A 2 -10.19 -6.57 2.83
CA ASN A 2 -10.12 -6.35 4.27
C ASN A 2 -10.15 -4.85 4.52
N ALA A 3 -11.06 -4.38 5.39
CA ALA A 3 -11.26 -2.94 5.63
C ALA A 3 -9.98 -2.24 6.11
N THR A 4 -9.14 -2.95 6.88
CA THR A 4 -7.83 -2.46 7.34
C THR A 4 -6.82 -2.30 6.22
N LYS A 5 -6.89 -3.17 5.19
CA LYS A 5 -6.03 -3.09 4.02
C LYS A 5 -6.41 -1.91 3.12
N GLU A 6 -7.71 -1.73 2.88
CA GLU A 6 -8.22 -0.58 2.13
C GLU A 6 -7.89 0.75 2.83
N PHE A 7 -7.96 0.78 4.15
CA PHE A 7 -7.54 1.93 4.95
C PHE A 7 -6.04 2.20 4.80
N PHE A 8 -5.21 1.16 4.87
CA PHE A 8 -3.76 1.27 4.69
C PHE A 8 -3.36 1.78 3.31
N GLU A 9 -4.02 1.30 2.25
CA GLU A 9 -3.77 1.76 0.88
C GLU A 9 -4.14 3.24 0.68
N ASN A 10 -5.31 3.67 1.18
CA ASN A 10 -5.69 5.09 1.14
C ASN A 10 -4.73 5.95 1.97
N TRP A 11 -4.38 5.50 3.18
CA TRP A 11 -3.47 6.21 4.07
C TRP A 11 -2.09 6.41 3.42
N LEU A 12 -1.56 5.38 2.76
CA LEU A 12 -0.31 5.46 2.01
C LEU A 12 -0.42 6.45 0.84
N GLN A 13 -1.52 6.46 0.09
CA GLN A 13 -1.68 7.40 -1.02
C GLN A 13 -1.73 8.86 -0.53
N GLU A 14 -2.42 9.12 0.59
CA GLU A 14 -2.53 10.47 1.16
C GLU A 14 -1.24 10.95 1.82
N ASN A 15 -0.56 10.08 2.59
CA ASN A 15 0.58 10.45 3.42
C ASN A 15 1.94 10.16 2.77
N VAL A 16 2.02 9.20 1.85
CA VAL A 16 3.27 8.75 1.23
C VAL A 16 3.31 9.03 -0.27
N GLY A 17 2.17 8.99 -0.96
CA GLY A 17 2.06 9.38 -2.38
C GLY A 17 2.46 10.84 -2.64
N THR A 18 2.41 11.68 -1.61
CA THR A 18 2.86 13.08 -1.63
C THR A 18 4.33 13.27 -1.24
N LEU A 19 4.97 12.27 -0.60
CA LEU A 19 6.36 12.33 -0.12
C LEU A 19 7.40 11.95 -1.17
N ALA A 20 7.00 11.62 -2.41
CA ALA A 20 7.89 11.18 -3.49
C ALA A 20 8.98 12.20 -3.90
N GLY A 21 9.02 13.41 -3.32
CA GLY A 21 10.05 14.41 -3.59
C GLY A 21 10.52 15.24 -2.39
N GLU A 22 9.86 15.16 -1.25
CA GLU A 22 10.10 16.08 -0.13
C GLU A 22 10.21 15.27 1.18
N GLU A 23 11.43 15.24 1.71
CA GLU A 23 11.82 14.73 3.02
C GLU A 23 11.97 13.20 3.19
N GLU A 24 13.13 12.86 3.79
CA GLU A 24 13.59 11.53 4.15
C GLU A 24 12.80 10.98 5.35
N VAL A 25 11.47 10.91 5.23
CA VAL A 25 10.60 10.36 6.28
C VAL A 25 10.90 8.87 6.41
N SER A 26 11.46 8.47 7.56
CA SER A 26 11.81 7.08 7.82
C SER A 26 10.56 6.20 7.88
N PHE A 27 10.64 4.96 7.39
CA PHE A 27 9.55 3.97 7.45
C PHE A 27 8.97 3.79 8.87
N ALA A 28 9.82 3.87 9.89
CA ALA A 28 9.42 3.81 11.30
C ALA A 28 8.51 4.97 11.74
N VAL A 29 8.66 6.16 11.13
CA VAL A 29 7.79 7.32 11.40
C VAL A 29 6.44 7.12 10.73
N LEU A 30 6.43 6.64 9.49
CA LEU A 30 5.20 6.31 8.76
C LEU A 30 4.39 5.22 9.47
N ALA A 31 5.06 4.17 9.96
CA ALA A 31 4.40 3.11 10.73
C ALA A 31 3.81 3.63 12.05
N GLN A 32 4.46 4.60 12.71
CA GLN A 32 3.91 5.25 13.89
C GLN A 32 2.70 6.13 13.58
N GLN A 33 2.71 6.89 12.49
CA GLN A 33 1.58 7.73 12.08
C GLN A 33 0.37 6.87 11.68
N PHE A 34 0.57 5.89 10.79
CA PHE A 34 -0.46 4.88 10.50
C PHE A 34 -0.95 4.19 11.78
N GLY A 35 0.00 3.93 12.71
CA GLY A 35 -0.21 3.56 14.09
C GLY A 35 -1.34 4.32 14.79
N GLN A 36 -1.32 5.64 14.69
CA GLN A 36 -2.27 6.54 15.34
C GLN A 36 -3.56 6.71 14.55
N ASP A 37 -3.46 6.90 13.23
CA ASP A 37 -4.62 7.08 12.35
C ASP A 37 -5.54 5.87 12.35
N ALA A 38 -4.95 4.68 12.27
CA ALA A 38 -5.71 3.45 12.25
C ALA A 38 -6.37 3.18 13.62
N GLU A 39 -5.69 3.51 14.74
CA GLU A 39 -6.31 3.44 16.07
C GLU A 39 -7.48 4.42 16.21
N ALA A 40 -7.34 5.64 15.68
CA ALA A 40 -8.41 6.64 15.64
C ALA A 40 -9.59 6.20 14.76
N ALA A 41 -9.33 5.45 13.69
CA ALA A 41 -10.33 4.84 12.81
C ALA A 41 -10.98 3.57 13.41
N GLY A 42 -10.49 3.08 14.55
CA GLY A 42 -11.00 1.88 15.23
C GLY A 42 -10.29 0.57 14.84
N TYR A 43 -9.22 0.63 14.05
CA TYR A 43 -8.34 -0.49 13.75
C TYR A 43 -7.26 -0.61 14.85
N GLY A 44 -7.57 -1.41 15.86
CA GLY A 44 -6.62 -1.73 16.93
C GLY A 44 -5.31 -2.33 16.40
N ARG A 45 -4.25 -2.30 17.21
CA ARG A 45 -2.95 -2.88 16.85
C ARG A 45 -3.07 -4.35 16.42
N GLU A 46 -3.82 -5.16 17.16
CA GLU A 46 -4.00 -6.59 16.86
C GLU A 46 -4.61 -6.84 15.48
N VAL A 47 -5.66 -6.11 15.10
CA VAL A 47 -6.32 -6.25 13.78
C VAL A 47 -5.34 -5.90 12.66
N ARG A 48 -4.50 -4.89 12.86
CA ARG A 48 -3.50 -4.47 11.88
C ARG A 48 -2.37 -5.49 11.73
N GLU A 49 -1.88 -6.02 12.84
CA GLU A 49 -0.85 -7.05 12.80
C GLU A 49 -1.38 -8.38 12.21
N GLU A 50 -2.66 -8.70 12.42
CA GLU A 50 -3.32 -9.86 11.80
C GLU A 50 -3.51 -9.67 10.29
N GLU A 51 -3.95 -8.49 9.86
CA GLU A 51 -4.37 -8.24 8.48
C GLU A 51 -3.27 -7.72 7.55
N LEU A 52 -2.33 -6.93 8.09
CA LEU A 52 -1.20 -6.32 7.36
C LEU A 52 0.15 -6.94 7.75
N GLY A 53 0.21 -7.71 8.85
CA GLY A 53 1.48 -8.20 9.37
C GLY A 53 2.33 -7.08 9.95
N ASN A 54 3.61 -7.03 9.56
CA ASN A 54 4.49 -5.97 10.00
C ASN A 54 4.24 -4.70 9.19
N ILE A 55 3.71 -3.67 9.85
CA ILE A 55 3.37 -2.37 9.23
C ILE A 55 4.57 -1.73 8.54
N GLU A 56 5.75 -1.78 9.14
CA GLU A 56 6.96 -1.20 8.53
C GLU A 56 7.31 -1.92 7.21
N ASP A 57 7.20 -3.25 7.20
CA ASP A 57 7.46 -4.05 6.00
C ASP A 57 6.39 -3.81 4.92
N ALA A 58 5.12 -3.72 5.32
CA ALA A 58 4.02 -3.41 4.40
C ALA A 58 4.19 -2.02 3.75
N ILE A 59 4.63 -1.01 4.52
CA ILE A 59 4.91 0.34 4.00
C ILE A 59 6.09 0.28 3.05
N GLN A 60 7.17 -0.43 3.42
CA GLN A 60 8.33 -0.61 2.56
C GLN A 60 7.97 -1.32 1.25
N GLN A 61 7.16 -2.37 1.29
CA GLN A 61 6.70 -3.08 0.09
C GLN A 61 5.81 -2.20 -0.79
N ALA A 62 4.90 -1.43 -0.18
CA ALA A 62 4.03 -0.52 -0.93
C ALA A 62 4.84 0.60 -1.61
N LEU A 63 5.79 1.19 -0.90
CA LEU A 63 6.72 2.19 -1.45
C LEU A 63 7.62 1.61 -2.53
N LYS A 64 8.12 0.39 -2.34
CA LYS A 64 8.91 -0.31 -3.35
C LYS A 64 8.09 -0.57 -4.60
N ASN A 65 6.84 -1.04 -4.46
CA ASN A 65 5.95 -1.27 -5.59
C ASN A 65 5.58 0.03 -6.32
N ALA A 66 5.25 1.10 -5.58
CA ALA A 66 4.99 2.42 -6.12
C ALA A 66 6.21 3.01 -6.84
N GLY A 67 7.42 2.83 -6.28
CA GLY A 67 8.67 3.26 -6.90
C GLY A 67 9.10 2.41 -8.09
N THR A 68 8.74 1.12 -8.13
CA THR A 68 9.03 0.24 -9.27
C THR A 68 8.07 0.43 -10.45
N GLY A 69 6.94 1.13 -10.26
CA GLY A 69 6.13 1.67 -11.37
C GLY A 69 6.84 2.83 -12.10
N VAL A 70 7.82 3.46 -11.46
CA VAL A 70 8.61 4.59 -12.00
C VAL A 70 9.98 4.13 -12.53
N HIS A 71 9.96 3.13 -13.41
CA HIS A 71 10.88 3.13 -14.56
C HIS A 71 10.10 3.16 -15.89
N GLY A 72 8.95 3.83 -15.88
CA GLY A 72 8.11 4.00 -17.05
C GLY A 72 7.20 5.21 -16.93
N GLY A 73 7.76 6.41 -17.14
CA GLY A 73 6.98 7.57 -17.60
C GLY A 73 6.33 8.43 -16.50
N ILE A 74 6.93 9.60 -16.31
CA ILE A 74 6.18 10.87 -16.30
C ILE A 74 5.05 10.85 -17.36
N ASP A 75 3.84 10.51 -16.95
CA ASP A 75 2.53 11.08 -17.36
C ASP A 75 1.40 10.08 -17.10
N GLY A 76 0.33 10.55 -16.44
CA GLY A 76 -1.01 10.00 -16.71
C GLY A 76 -1.62 9.10 -15.64
N GLU A 77 -2.06 9.74 -14.56
CA GLU A 77 -3.35 9.53 -13.89
C GLU A 77 -4.29 8.48 -14.54
N ALA A 78 -4.72 7.50 -13.73
CA ALA A 78 -5.74 6.46 -13.97
C ALA A 78 -5.33 5.15 -14.70
N SER A 79 -4.13 5.02 -15.28
CA SER A 79 -3.73 3.77 -15.96
C SER A 79 -3.16 2.67 -15.05
N ASP A 80 -2.60 3.01 -13.89
CA ASP A 80 -1.96 2.03 -12.98
C ASP A 80 -2.95 1.09 -12.27
N VAL A 81 -4.14 1.58 -11.92
CA VAL A 81 -5.13 0.77 -11.19
C VAL A 81 -5.73 -0.33 -12.08
N ALA A 82 -5.89 -0.06 -13.38
CA ALA A 82 -6.39 -1.05 -14.33
C ALA A 82 -5.37 -2.18 -14.58
N ALA A 83 -4.08 -1.87 -14.60
CA ALA A 83 -3.02 -2.87 -14.77
C ALA A 83 -2.92 -3.82 -13.56
N VAL A 84 -3.21 -3.32 -12.36
CA VAL A 84 -3.30 -4.14 -11.13
C VAL A 84 -4.50 -5.10 -11.17
N MET A 85 -5.64 -4.70 -11.77
CA MET A 85 -6.81 -5.58 -11.91
C MET A 85 -6.58 -6.71 -12.93
N ASP A 86 -5.91 -6.42 -14.05
CA ASP A 86 -5.55 -7.42 -15.07
C ASP A 86 -4.61 -8.49 -14.51
N ALA A 87 -3.61 -8.09 -13.71
CA ALA A 87 -2.64 -9.02 -13.11
C ALA A 87 -3.26 -9.96 -12.05
N LEU A 88 -4.37 -9.56 -11.41
CA LEU A 88 -5.08 -10.36 -10.40
C LEU A 88 -6.10 -11.35 -11.01
N GLU A 89 -6.54 -11.15 -12.26
CA GLU A 89 -7.53 -12.02 -12.92
C GLU A 89 -6.89 -13.26 -13.59
N VAL A 90 -5.57 -13.28 -13.81
CA VAL A 90 -4.90 -14.35 -14.59
C VAL A 90 -4.42 -15.56 -13.77
N GLU A 91 -4.59 -15.58 -12.44
CA GLU A 91 -4.14 -16.70 -11.59
C GLU A 91 -5.24 -17.73 -11.22
N ASP A 92 -6.44 -17.64 -11.80
CA ASP A 92 -7.47 -18.70 -11.68
C ASP A 92 -7.91 -19.23 -13.06
N ALA A 93 -6.96 -19.79 -13.82
CA ALA A 93 -7.29 -20.83 -14.79
C ALA A 93 -6.07 -21.69 -15.16
N LYS A 94 -6.13 -22.95 -14.72
CA LYS A 94 -5.50 -24.13 -15.33
C LYS A 94 -4.19 -24.62 -14.72
N SER A 95 -4.27 -25.07 -13.47
CA SER A 95 -3.74 -26.41 -13.15
C SER A 95 -4.64 -27.46 -13.82
N GLY A 96 -4.03 -28.48 -14.44
CA GLY A 96 -4.62 -29.44 -15.39
C GLY A 96 -5.68 -30.40 -14.84
N PRO A 97 -6.04 -31.48 -15.55
CA PRO A 97 -5.19 -32.28 -16.46
C PRO A 97 -5.43 -32.08 -17.97
#